data_AF-A0A0Q3VGR7-F1
#
_entry.id   AF-A0A0Q3VGR7-F1
#
_cell.length_a   1.000
_cell.length_b   1.000
_cell.length_c   1.000
_cell.angle_alpha   90.00
_cell.angle_beta   90.00
_cell.angle_gamma   90.00
#
_symmetry.space_group_name_H-M   'P 1'
#
loop_
_entity.id
_entity.type
_entity.pdbx_description
1 polymer ?
#
loop_
_entity_poly.entity_id
_entity_poly.type
_entity_poly.pdbx_seq_one_letter_code
_entity_poly.pdbx_strand_id
1 'polypeptide(L)'
;MDKKEIDYLLGNEYLYTRTKSIIKERNKEEILFLHAALIIKKYRMDSDSKIFKSMKPIYSELIELPISKMPEYTKLLKVGTIGIDMKKEEFYRLLQEAKNDIEALFTYKALE
;
A
#
# COMPACT_ATOMS: atom_id res chain seq x y z
N MET A 1 12.31 36.78 18.64
CA MET A 1 10.90 36.41 18.87
C MET A 1 10.72 35.06 18.22
N ASP A 2 10.89 33.97 18.98
CA ASP A 2 10.74 32.62 18.46
C ASP A 2 9.27 32.41 18.10
N LYS A 3 8.96 32.53 16.80
CA LYS A 3 7.69 32.03 16.27
C LYS A 3 7.71 30.52 16.51
N LYS A 4 7.13 30.06 17.63
CA LYS A 4 6.70 28.67 17.75
C LYS A 4 5.76 28.43 16.58
N GLU A 5 6.24 27.76 15.54
CA GLU A 5 5.42 27.27 14.44
C GLU A 5 4.33 26.39 15.07
N ILE A 6 3.08 26.88 15.03
CA ILE A 6 1.92 26.09 15.45
C ILE A 6 1.44 25.36 14.21
N ASP A 7 1.81 24.09 14.11
CA ASP A 7 1.28 23.17 13.11
C ASP A 7 -0.05 22.58 13.60
N TYR A 8 -1.11 22.70 12.80
CA TYR A 8 -2.40 22.08 13.06
C TYR A 8 -2.53 20.77 12.26
N LEU A 9 -2.77 19.65 12.93
CA LEU A 9 -3.05 18.37 12.25
C LEU A 9 -4.48 18.40 11.68
N LEU A 10 -4.59 18.31 10.35
CA LEU A 10 -5.89 18.27 9.67
C LEU A 10 -6.46 16.85 9.58
N GLY A 11 -5.59 15.84 9.49
CA GLY A 11 -6.01 14.45 9.44
C GLY A 11 -4.98 13.50 8.84
N ASN A 12 -5.32 12.20 8.87
CA ASN A 12 -4.56 11.14 8.23
C ASN A 12 -5.47 10.42 7.24
N GLU A 13 -4.98 10.19 6.02
CA GLU A 13 -5.59 9.26 5.07
C GLU A 13 -4.75 7.99 5.00
N TYR A 14 -5.42 6.85 4.90
CA TYR A 14 -4.80 5.54 4.81
C TYR A 14 -5.01 5.01 3.40
N LEU A 15 -3.93 4.59 2.76
CA LEU A 15 -3.93 4.07 1.41
C LEU A 15 -3.28 2.69 1.42
N TYR A 16 -3.99 1.72 0.87
CA TYR A 16 -3.42 0.44 0.50
C TYR A 16 -3.12 0.43 -0.99
N THR A 17 -1.91 0.03 -1.38
CA THR A 17 -1.54 -0.15 -2.77
C THR A 17 -1.09 -1.57 -3.03
N ARG A 18 -1.45 -2.08 -4.21
CA ARG A 18 -0.98 -3.37 -4.70
C ARG A 18 -0.52 -3.24 -6.14
N THR A 19 0.61 -3.83 -6.46
CA THR A 19 1.15 -3.90 -7.82
C THR A 19 1.36 -5.34 -8.24
N LYS A 20 0.88 -5.69 -9.43
CA LYS A 20 1.23 -6.95 -10.12
C LYS A 20 2.01 -6.62 -11.39
N SER A 21 3.19 -7.22 -11.53
CA SER A 21 4.01 -7.12 -12.75
C SER A 21 4.45 -8.51 -13.21
N ILE A 22 4.62 -8.70 -14.51
CA ILE A 22 5.16 -9.93 -15.10
C ILE A 22 6.35 -9.54 -15.96
N ILE A 23 7.52 -10.11 -15.66
CA ILE A 23 8.73 -9.93 -16.47
C ILE A 23 8.92 -11.16 -17.34
N LYS A 24 8.99 -10.94 -18.65
CA LYS A 24 9.31 -11.97 -19.65
C LYS A 24 10.71 -11.70 -20.19
N GLU A 25 11.68 -12.54 -19.82
CA GLU A 25 13.01 -12.53 -20.44
C GLU A 25 13.09 -13.64 -21.50
N ARG A 26 13.74 -13.37 -22.64
CA ARG A 26 13.72 -14.24 -23.84
C ARG A 26 14.11 -15.72 -23.62
N ASN A 27 14.76 -16.06 -22.49
CA ASN A 27 15.22 -17.41 -22.16
C ASN A 27 14.98 -17.80 -20.68
N LYS A 28 14.13 -17.08 -19.94
CA LYS A 28 13.81 -17.44 -18.55
C LYS A 28 12.31 -17.68 -18.39
N GLU A 29 12.00 -18.44 -17.34
CA GLU A 29 10.63 -18.58 -16.87
C GLU A 29 10.06 -17.20 -16.51
N GLU A 30 8.79 -16.96 -16.84
CA GLU A 30 8.15 -15.68 -16.57
C GLU A 30 8.03 -15.48 -15.05
N ILE A 31 8.55 -14.36 -14.54
CA ILE A 31 8.53 -14.04 -13.11
C ILE A 31 7.41 -13.05 -12.85
N LEU A 32 6.61 -13.32 -11.81
CA LEU A 32 5.56 -12.41 -11.35
C LEU A 32 6.02 -11.72 -10.06
N PHE A 33 5.82 -10.41 -10.02
CA PHE A 33 6.11 -9.56 -8.88
C PHE A 33 4.79 -9.09 -8.28
N LEU A 34 4.58 -9.37 -7.00
CA LEU A 34 3.49 -8.79 -6.22
C LEU A 34 4.08 -7.89 -5.15
N HIS A 35 3.75 -6.62 -5.23
CA HIS A 35 4.11 -5.65 -4.21
C HIS A 35 2.84 -5.15 -3.53
N ALA A 36 2.84 -5.13 -2.21
CA ALA A 36 1.77 -4.57 -1.39
C ALA A 36 2.37 -3.51 -0.49
N ALA A 37 1.76 -2.33 -0.39
CA ALA A 37 2.20 -1.28 0.52
C ALA A 37 1.04 -0.56 1.21
N LEU A 38 1.31 -0.17 2.44
CA LEU A 38 0.42 0.54 3.33
C LEU A 38 1.03 1.90 3.66
N ILE A 39 0.34 2.96 3.26
CA ILE A 39 0.83 4.34 3.30
C ILE A 39 -0.12 5.20 4.12
N ILE A 40 0.42 5.97 5.06
CA ILE A 40 -0.31 7.10 5.66
C ILE A 40 0.09 8.38 4.95
N LYS A 41 -0.92 9.13 4.49
CA LYS A 41 -0.79 10.53 4.10
C LYS A 41 -1.19 11.39 5.30
N LYS A 42 -0.27 12.23 5.78
CA LYS A 42 -0.54 13.18 6.86
C LYS A 42 -0.69 14.57 6.28
N TYR A 43 -1.72 15.27 6.74
CA TYR A 43 -2.00 16.65 6.36
C TYR A 43 -1.85 17.55 7.57
N ARG A 44 -1.04 18.60 7.44
CA ARG A 44 -0.90 19.65 8.44
C ARG A 44 -1.05 21.02 7.79
N MET A 45 -1.47 22.00 8.57
CA MET A 45 -1.54 23.40 8.15
C MET A 45 -0.62 24.23 9.04
N ASP A 46 0.16 25.12 8.44
CA ASP A 46 0.96 26.10 9.19
C ASP A 46 0.12 27.33 9.58
N SER A 47 0.76 28.28 10.27
CA SER A 47 0.14 29.55 10.67
C SER A 47 -0.28 30.43 9.49
N ASP A 48 0.29 30.22 8.31
CA ASP A 48 0.02 31.00 7.09
C ASP A 48 -1.04 30.29 6.20
N SER A 49 -1.77 29.32 6.77
CA SER A 49 -2.79 28.52 6.09
C SER A 49 -2.28 27.66 4.93
N LYS A 50 -0.97 27.39 4.88
CA LYS A 50 -0.38 26.51 3.87
C LYS A 50 -0.51 25.05 4.29
N ILE A 51 -1.08 24.23 3.39
CA ILE A 51 -1.22 22.80 3.62
C ILE A 51 0.07 22.09 3.24
N PHE A 52 0.62 21.32 4.18
CA PHE A 52 1.71 20.39 3.95
C PHE A 52 1.19 18.96 3.99
N LYS A 53 1.61 18.20 2.98
CA LYS A 53 1.36 16.77 2.87
C LYS A 53 2.66 16.01 3.06
N SER A 54 2.67 15.02 3.94
CA SER A 54 3.75 14.03 4.02
C SER A 54 3.20 12.63 3.81
N MET A 55 3.97 11.78 3.15
CA MET A 55 3.62 10.38 2.92
C MET A 55 4.64 9.51 3.63
N LYS A 56 4.16 8.59 4.47
CA LYS A 56 5.01 7.65 5.21
C LYS A 56 4.56 6.21 4.95
N PRO A 57 5.41 5.34 4.38
CA PRO A 57 5.13 3.92 4.33
C PRO A 57 5.19 3.33 5.75
N ILE A 58 4.31 2.40 6.04
CA ILE A 58 4.19 1.75 7.35
C ILE A 58 4.53 0.29 7.26
N TYR A 59 4.12 -0.33 6.16
CA TYR A 59 4.36 -1.72 5.88
C TYR A 59 4.43 -1.91 4.36
N SER A 60 5.34 -2.75 3.91
CA SER A 60 5.43 -3.15 2.51
C SER A 60 5.94 -4.58 2.41
N GLU A 61 5.39 -5.33 1.47
CA GLU A 61 5.84 -6.69 1.16
C GLU A 61 6.03 -6.85 -0.35
N LEU A 62 7.11 -7.54 -0.72
CA LEU A 62 7.40 -7.92 -2.10
C LEU A 62 7.54 -9.43 -2.20
N ILE A 63 6.69 -10.04 -3.02
CA ILE A 63 6.80 -11.45 -3.40
C ILE A 63 7.24 -11.53 -4.85
N GLU A 64 8.33 -12.26 -5.08
CA GLU A 64 8.88 -12.54 -6.40
C GLU A 64 8.98 -14.06 -6.59
N LEU A 65 8.19 -14.63 -7.49
CA LEU A 65 8.22 -16.07 -7.80
C LEU A 65 7.98 -16.31 -9.29
N PRO A 66 8.43 -17.46 -9.83
CA PRO A 66 8.00 -17.91 -11.15
C PRO A 66 6.48 -18.04 -11.20
N ILE A 67 5.87 -17.69 -12.35
CA ILE A 67 4.41 -17.81 -12.55
C ILE A 67 3.89 -19.22 -12.25
N SER A 68 4.68 -20.26 -12.54
CA SER A 68 4.32 -21.66 -12.27
C SER A 68 4.13 -21.98 -10.78
N LYS A 69 4.76 -21.22 -9.88
CA LYS A 69 4.69 -21.39 -8.43
C LYS A 69 3.73 -20.42 -7.75
N MET A 70 3.07 -19.55 -8.52
CA MET A 70 2.20 -18.53 -7.96
C MET A 70 0.86 -19.12 -7.49
N PRO A 71 0.33 -18.68 -6.34
CA PRO A 71 -1.01 -19.06 -5.91
C PRO A 71 -2.09 -18.66 -6.93
N GLU A 72 -3.18 -19.43 -7.01
CA GLU A 72 -4.27 -19.21 -7.98
C GLU A 72 -4.91 -17.82 -7.86
N TYR A 73 -5.04 -17.28 -6.65
CA TYR A 73 -5.64 -15.95 -6.44
C TYR A 73 -4.89 -14.84 -7.21
N THR A 74 -3.59 -15.01 -7.44
CA THR A 74 -2.75 -14.02 -8.13
C THR A 74 -3.17 -13.85 -9.60
N LYS A 75 -3.81 -14.86 -10.20
CA LYS A 75 -4.33 -14.82 -11.58
C LYS A 75 -5.48 -13.85 -11.71
N LEU A 76 -6.31 -13.70 -10.68
CA LEU A 76 -7.46 -12.79 -10.63
C LEU A 76 -7.03 -11.32 -10.46
N LEU A 77 -5.79 -11.07 -10.05
CA LEU A 77 -5.29 -9.72 -9.87
C LEU A 77 -5.03 -9.06 -11.23
N LYS A 78 -5.53 -7.83 -11.40
CA LYS A 78 -5.19 -6.98 -12.56
C LYS A 78 -3.70 -6.66 -12.55
N VAL A 79 -3.08 -6.68 -13.72
CA VAL A 79 -1.70 -6.21 -13.91
C VAL A 79 -1.66 -4.70 -13.73
N GLY A 80 -0.58 -4.18 -13.16
CA GLY A 80 -0.40 -2.76 -12.83
C GLY A 80 -0.59 -2.48 -11.34
N THR A 81 -0.59 -1.19 -11.00
CA THR A 81 -0.76 -0.72 -9.62
C THR A 81 -2.20 -0.28 -9.40
N ILE A 82 -2.81 -0.76 -8.32
CA ILE A 82 -4.08 -0.25 -7.80
C ILE A 82 -3.86 0.43 -6.45
N GLY A 83 -4.55 1.54 -6.23
CA GLY A 83 -4.64 2.20 -4.93
C GLY A 83 -6.06 2.11 -4.41
N ILE A 84 -6.19 1.77 -3.13
CA ILE A 84 -7.46 1.58 -2.43
C ILE A 84 -7.44 2.49 -1.21
N ASP A 85 -8.29 3.51 -1.21
CA ASP A 85 -8.52 4.31 -0.01
C ASP A 85 -9.19 3.43 1.04
N MET A 86 -8.73 3.52 2.28
CA MET A 86 -9.22 2.67 3.36
C MET A 86 -9.38 3.44 4.67
N LYS A 87 -10.27 2.97 5.53
CA LYS A 87 -10.43 3.52 6.87
C LYS A 87 -9.30 3.06 7.78
N LYS A 88 -9.09 3.82 8.86
CA LYS A 88 -8.07 3.53 9.88
C LYS A 88 -8.26 2.13 10.49
N GLU A 89 -9.51 1.75 10.76
CA GLU A 89 -9.85 0.47 11.39
C GLU A 89 -9.58 -0.70 10.44
N GLU A 90 -9.95 -0.55 9.16
CA GLU A 90 -9.68 -1.55 8.11
C GLU A 90 -8.18 -1.74 7.90
N PHE A 91 -7.42 -0.63 7.93
CA PHE A 91 -5.97 -0.63 7.85
C PHE A 91 -5.35 -1.45 8.98
N TYR A 92 -5.78 -1.24 10.23
CA TYR A 92 -5.27 -2.01 11.35
C TYR A 92 -5.69 -3.47 11.30
N ARG A 93 -6.92 -3.78 10.86
CA ARG A 93 -7.37 -5.16 10.69
C ARG A 93 -6.50 -5.89 9.67
N LEU A 94 -6.30 -5.30 8.49
CA LEU A 94 -5.45 -5.85 7.44
C LEU A 94 -4.00 -6.05 7.92
N LEU A 95 -3.47 -5.12 8.71
CA LEU A 95 -2.13 -5.29 9.32
C LEU A 95 -2.05 -6.47 10.30
N GLN A 96 -3.10 -6.72 11.09
CA GLN A 96 -3.11 -7.85 12.02
C GLN A 96 -3.27 -9.18 11.27
N GLU A 97 -4.09 -9.19 10.21
CA GLU A 97 -4.21 -10.35 9.32
C GLU A 97 -2.86 -10.66 8.66
N ALA A 98 -2.20 -9.65 8.09
CA ALA A 98 -0.90 -9.78 7.41
C ALA A 98 0.23 -10.33 8.30
N LYS A 99 0.17 -10.12 9.63
CA LYS A 99 1.15 -10.68 10.56
C LYS A 99 1.06 -12.20 10.70
N ASN A 100 -0.14 -12.75 10.52
CA ASN A 100 -0.40 -14.18 10.62
C ASN A 100 -0.39 -14.85 9.25
N ASP A 101 -0.89 -14.14 8.23
CA ASP A 101 -0.96 -14.60 6.85
C ASP A 101 -0.67 -13.43 5.90
N ILE A 102 0.51 -13.46 5.29
CA ILE A 102 0.95 -12.43 4.35
C ILE A 102 0.08 -12.37 3.09
N GLU A 103 -0.61 -13.46 2.73
CA GLU A 103 -1.49 -13.52 1.57
C GLU A 103 -2.70 -12.58 1.72
N ALA A 104 -3.11 -12.26 2.95
CA ALA A 104 -4.18 -11.31 3.24
C ALA A 104 -3.94 -9.94 2.59
N LEU A 105 -2.68 -9.51 2.50
CA LEU A 105 -2.33 -8.28 1.79
C LEU A 105 -2.76 -8.39 0.33
N PHE A 106 -2.54 -9.52 -0.34
CA PHE A 106 -2.78 -9.66 -1.76
C PHE A 106 -4.20 -10.09 -2.12
N THR A 107 -4.96 -10.66 -1.19
CA THR A 107 -6.37 -11.04 -1.38
C THR A 107 -7.35 -9.94 -0.95
N TYR A 108 -6.89 -8.91 -0.23
CA TYR A 108 -7.71 -7.77 0.13
C TYR A 108 -8.38 -7.15 -1.10
N LYS A 109 -9.70 -7.16 -1.09
CA LYS A 109 -10.56 -6.44 -2.03
C LYS A 109 -11.26 -5.36 -1.22
N ALA A 110 -11.30 -4.14 -1.76
CA ALA A 110 -12.32 -3.19 -1.32
C ALA A 110 -13.67 -3.86 -1.56
N LEU A 111 -14.48 -3.98 -0.51
CA LEU A 111 -15.90 -4.25 -0.68
C LEU A 111 -16.46 -3.03 -1.43
N GLU A 112 -16.71 -3.19 -2.74
CA GLU A 112 -17.55 -2.26 -3.51
C GLU A 112 -19.02 -2.49 -3.13
#